data_AF-A0A4D4KQX0-F1
#
_entry.id   AF-A0A4D4KQX0-F1
#
_cell.length_a   1.000
_cell.length_b   1.000
_cell.length_c   1.000
_cell.angle_alpha   90.00
_cell.angle_beta   90.00
_cell.angle_gamma   90.00
#
_symmetry.space_group_name_H-M   'P 1'
#
loop_
_entity.id
_entity.type
_entity.pdbx_description
1 polymer ?
#
loop_
_entity_poly.entity_id
_entity_poly.type
_entity_poly.pdbx_seq_one_letter_code
_entity_poly.pdbx_strand_id
1 'polypeptide(L)'
;MPASAATTAPRTFWSDAALAAAVDAAFAEALAEELAAALADDTPDSTGIVPLDTETLIRQAGVVTGPCPPDPRVPSPAAQRLKHTTRIGGRLAAQAAWWLLRTTALLTVTAAVGILRLSWHIIANPKPAPQPQLAPITPSGFLAATSRYITDHGWTQHVLADDRGVCLREAENALIRGGTGTRSTARQANAHLRHVTGALTIPTFNDWLTRREDQIHAALLTAAARARAAGE
;
A
#
# COMPACT_ATOMS: atom_id res chain seq x y z
N MET A 1 -22.17 -45.07 -19.71
CA MET A 1 -21.23 -43.94 -19.76
C MET A 1 -22.04 -42.65 -19.76
N PRO A 2 -22.15 -41.91 -18.64
CA PRO A 2 -22.75 -40.58 -18.68
C PRO A 2 -21.69 -39.57 -19.15
N ALA A 3 -22.08 -38.76 -20.12
CA ALA A 3 -21.27 -37.68 -20.67
C ALA A 3 -21.03 -36.61 -19.61
N SER A 4 -19.76 -36.29 -19.38
CA SER A 4 -19.33 -35.21 -18.50
C SER A 4 -19.70 -33.88 -19.17
N ALA A 5 -20.77 -33.24 -18.68
CA ALA A 5 -21.10 -31.88 -19.06
C ALA A 5 -20.02 -30.95 -18.49
N ALA A 6 -19.18 -30.42 -19.38
CA ALA A 6 -18.26 -29.35 -19.02
C ALA A 6 -19.10 -28.10 -18.69
N THR A 7 -19.28 -27.83 -17.40
CA THR A 7 -19.82 -26.58 -16.90
C THR A 7 -18.87 -25.46 -17.32
N THR A 8 -19.16 -24.86 -18.47
CA THR A 8 -18.50 -23.65 -18.93
C THR A 8 -18.96 -22.55 -17.98
N ALA A 9 -18.11 -22.17 -17.04
CA ALA A 9 -18.42 -21.08 -16.13
C ALA A 9 -18.81 -19.83 -16.97
N PRO A 10 -19.99 -19.22 -16.74
CA PRO A 10 -20.42 -18.08 -17.52
C PRO A 10 -19.42 -16.94 -17.37
N ARG A 11 -19.09 -16.29 -18.49
CA ARG A 11 -18.09 -15.20 -18.61
C ARG A 11 -18.41 -13.92 -17.82
N THR A 12 -19.44 -13.92 -17.00
CA THR A 12 -19.95 -12.75 -16.25
C THR A 12 -19.17 -12.42 -14.99
N PHE A 13 -18.18 -13.23 -14.57
CA PHE A 13 -17.41 -13.01 -13.34
C PHE A 13 -16.10 -12.22 -13.51
N TRP A 14 -16.03 -11.27 -14.45
CA TRP A 14 -14.77 -10.53 -14.73
C TRP A 14 -14.64 -9.20 -13.96
N SER A 15 -15.62 -8.84 -13.13
CA SER A 15 -15.49 -7.74 -12.18
C SER A 15 -16.18 -8.06 -10.86
N ASP A 16 -15.62 -7.54 -9.76
CA ASP A 16 -16.19 -7.69 -8.41
C ASP A 16 -17.63 -7.16 -8.35
N ALA A 17 -17.95 -6.14 -9.15
CA ALA A 17 -19.30 -5.59 -9.26
C ALA A 17 -20.31 -6.58 -9.87
N ALA A 18 -19.90 -7.34 -10.89
CA ALA A 18 -20.76 -8.34 -11.51
C ALA A 18 -20.96 -9.56 -10.60
N LEU A 19 -19.94 -9.92 -9.80
CA LEU A 19 -20.06 -10.96 -8.79
C LEU A 19 -21.01 -10.54 -7.65
N ALA A 20 -20.89 -9.32 -7.15
CA ALA A 20 -21.78 -8.80 -6.10
C ALA A 20 -23.26 -8.81 -6.56
N ALA A 21 -23.53 -8.33 -7.78
CA ALA A 21 -24.88 -8.33 -8.34
C ALA A 21 -25.47 -9.74 -8.50
N ALA A 22 -24.65 -10.73 -8.87
CA ALA A 22 -25.08 -12.11 -9.00
C ALA A 22 -25.40 -12.77 -7.65
N VAL A 23 -24.62 -12.44 -6.60
CA VAL A 23 -24.84 -12.93 -5.24
C VAL A 23 -26.14 -12.36 -4.66
N ASP A 24 -26.37 -11.05 -4.81
CA ASP A 24 -27.57 -10.39 -4.30
C ASP A 24 -28.85 -10.97 -4.94
N ALA A 25 -28.82 -11.26 -6.25
CA ALA A 25 -29.95 -11.86 -6.94
C ALA A 25 -30.28 -13.28 -6.42
N ALA A 26 -29.25 -14.11 -6.20
CA ALA A 26 -29.44 -15.47 -5.69
C ALA A 26 -29.98 -15.49 -4.25
N PHE A 27 -29.55 -14.57 -3.40
CA PHE A 27 -30.07 -14.45 -2.04
C PHE A 27 -31.53 -13.98 -2.00
N ALA A 28 -31.91 -13.03 -2.87
CA ALA A 28 -33.28 -12.54 -2.95
C ALA A 28 -34.26 -13.65 -3.36
N GLU A 29 -33.87 -14.52 -4.28
CA GLU A 29 -34.71 -15.63 -4.75
C GLU A 29 -34.89 -16.71 -3.68
N ALA A 30 -33.82 -17.09 -2.98
CA ALA A 30 -33.90 -18.06 -1.88
C ALA A 30 -34.77 -17.57 -0.71
N LEU A 31 -34.68 -16.28 -0.36
CA LEU A 31 -35.50 -15.68 0.69
C LEU A 31 -37.00 -15.66 0.32
N ALA A 32 -37.30 -15.37 -0.95
CA ALA A 32 -38.68 -15.37 -1.43
C ALA A 32 -39.30 -16.78 -1.38
N GLU A 33 -38.51 -17.82 -1.65
CA GLU A 33 -38.95 -19.21 -1.60
C GLU A 33 -39.20 -19.71 -0.17
N GLU A 34 -38.31 -19.39 0.78
CA GLU A 34 -38.53 -19.70 2.20
C GLU A 34 -39.76 -19.00 2.78
N LEU A 35 -39.97 -17.72 2.43
CA LEU A 35 -41.12 -16.97 2.91
C LEU A 35 -42.44 -17.53 2.35
N ALA A 36 -42.45 -17.94 1.07
CA ALA A 36 -43.60 -18.58 0.46
C ALA A 36 -43.91 -19.94 1.10
N ALA A 37 -42.89 -20.72 1.46
CA ALA A 37 -43.06 -21.98 2.17
C ALA A 37 -43.61 -21.78 3.60
N ALA A 38 -43.07 -20.81 4.35
CA ALA A 38 -43.54 -20.51 5.70
C ALA A 38 -45.00 -20.03 5.73
N LEU A 39 -45.42 -19.26 4.73
CA LEU A 39 -46.81 -18.81 4.61
C LEU A 39 -47.77 -19.92 4.15
N ALA A 40 -47.26 -20.97 3.48
CA ALA A 40 -48.07 -22.11 3.08
C ALA A 40 -48.32 -23.12 4.21
N ASP A 41 -47.47 -23.12 5.25
CA ASP A 41 -47.52 -24.05 6.39
C ASP A 41 -48.46 -23.57 7.53
N ASP A 42 -49.04 -22.37 7.38
CA ASP A 42 -49.90 -21.75 8.39
C ASP A 42 -51.35 -22.27 8.28
N THR A 43 -51.56 -23.56 8.58
CA THR A 43 -52.91 -24.10 8.85
C THR A 43 -53.25 -23.97 10.33
N PRO A 44 -54.23 -23.15 10.74
CA PRO A 44 -54.60 -23.00 12.14
C PRO A 44 -55.46 -24.19 12.58
N ASP A 45 -54.86 -25.21 13.18
CA ASP A 45 -55.61 -26.27 13.86
C ASP A 45 -55.87 -25.86 15.32
N SER A 46 -56.92 -25.06 15.50
CA SER A 46 -57.31 -24.50 16.79
C SER A 46 -58.43 -25.33 17.42
N THR A 47 -58.10 -26.51 17.93
CA THR A 47 -58.99 -27.20 18.87
C THR A 47 -58.93 -26.49 20.23
N GLY A 48 -60.03 -25.85 20.59
CA GLY A 48 -60.18 -25.04 21.79
C GLY A 48 -59.88 -25.81 23.08
N ILE A 49 -58.71 -25.54 23.66
CA ILE A 49 -58.40 -25.84 25.05
C ILE A 49 -58.84 -24.62 25.86
N VAL A 50 -59.83 -24.79 26.72
CA VAL A 50 -60.18 -23.77 27.73
C VAL A 50 -59.05 -23.76 28.76
N PRO A 51 -58.27 -22.67 28.89
CA PRO A 51 -57.18 -22.63 29.84
C PRO A 51 -57.74 -22.63 31.26
N LEU A 52 -57.37 -23.63 32.06
CA LEU A 52 -57.57 -23.57 33.51
C LEU A 52 -56.73 -22.44 34.08
N ASP A 53 -57.29 -21.75 35.07
CA ASP A 53 -56.63 -20.66 35.79
C ASP A 53 -55.32 -21.13 36.44
N THR A 54 -54.25 -20.38 36.20
CA THR A 54 -52.86 -20.68 36.59
C THR A 54 -52.74 -21.00 38.08
N GLU A 55 -53.51 -20.31 38.91
CA GLU A 55 -53.48 -20.46 40.36
C GLU A 55 -54.03 -21.81 40.81
N THR A 56 -54.96 -22.37 40.05
CA THR A 56 -55.55 -23.69 40.31
C THR A 56 -54.54 -24.81 40.04
N LEU A 57 -53.74 -24.66 38.98
CA LEU A 57 -52.67 -25.60 38.63
C LEU A 57 -51.54 -25.57 39.66
N ILE A 58 -51.15 -24.38 40.14
CA ILE A 58 -50.10 -24.22 41.17
C ILE A 58 -50.52 -24.90 42.48
N ARG A 59 -51.79 -24.75 42.87
CA ARG A 59 -52.31 -25.32 44.12
C ARG A 59 -52.50 -26.84 44.05
N GLN A 60 -52.97 -27.39 42.92
CA GLN A 60 -53.09 -28.84 42.72
C GLN A 60 -51.74 -29.57 42.71
N ALA A 61 -50.68 -28.93 42.23
CA ALA A 61 -49.36 -29.54 42.16
C ALA A 61 -48.59 -29.57 43.49
N GLY A 62 -49.14 -28.98 44.57
CA GLY A 62 -48.47 -28.95 45.88
C GLY A 62 -47.15 -28.18 45.89
N VAL A 63 -46.96 -27.26 44.93
CA VAL A 63 -45.71 -26.50 44.79
C VAL A 63 -45.62 -25.49 45.94
N VAL A 64 -44.77 -25.79 46.92
CA VAL A 64 -44.40 -24.85 47.98
C VAL A 64 -43.54 -23.75 47.35
N THR A 65 -44.11 -22.56 47.18
CA THR A 65 -43.40 -21.37 46.67
C THR A 65 -42.54 -20.75 47.77
N GLY A 66 -41.40 -21.38 48.05
CA GLY A 66 -40.30 -20.79 48.82
C GLY A 66 -39.09 -20.52 47.91
N PRO A 67 -38.16 -19.63 48.31
CA PRO A 67 -36.91 -19.48 47.57
C PRO A 67 -36.19 -20.84 47.50
N CYS A 68 -35.92 -21.28 46.26
CA CYS A 68 -35.25 -22.55 46.01
C CYS A 68 -33.91 -22.59 46.79
N PRO A 69 -33.64 -23.64 47.58
CA PRO A 69 -32.40 -23.74 48.33
C PRO A 69 -31.21 -23.70 47.35
N PRO A 70 -30.12 -22.98 47.68
CA PRO A 70 -28.99 -22.85 46.78
C PRO A 70 -28.37 -24.21 46.48
N ASP A 71 -28.34 -24.58 45.21
CA ASP A 71 -27.78 -25.85 44.73
C ASP A 71 -26.26 -25.89 45.04
N PRO A 72 -25.77 -26.88 45.82
CA PRO A 72 -24.37 -26.99 46.19
C PRO A 72 -23.43 -27.25 45.00
N ARG A 73 -23.97 -27.59 43.83
CA ARG A 73 -23.20 -27.80 42.59
C ARG A 73 -22.99 -26.53 41.78
N VAL A 74 -23.73 -25.45 42.08
CA VAL A 74 -23.60 -24.19 41.37
C VAL A 74 -22.51 -23.34 42.03
N PRO A 75 -21.39 -23.06 41.33
CA PRO A 75 -20.30 -22.29 41.91
C PRO A 75 -20.80 -20.90 42.29
N SER A 76 -20.41 -20.44 43.48
CA SER A 76 -20.85 -19.16 44.02
C SER A 76 -20.56 -18.00 43.05
N PRO A 77 -21.37 -16.93 43.06
CA PRO A 77 -21.13 -15.77 42.21
C PRO A 77 -19.72 -15.18 42.35
N ALA A 78 -19.13 -15.27 43.55
CA ALA A 78 -17.75 -14.88 43.81
C ALA A 78 -16.73 -15.77 43.09
N ALA A 79 -16.93 -17.10 43.10
CA ALA A 79 -16.08 -18.04 42.38
C ALA A 79 -16.19 -17.87 40.85
N GLN A 80 -17.39 -17.57 40.33
CA GLN A 80 -17.58 -17.28 38.91
C GLN A 80 -16.86 -15.99 38.48
N ARG A 81 -16.92 -14.92 39.30
CA ARG A 81 -16.21 -13.66 39.03
C ARG A 81 -14.69 -13.86 39.02
N LEU A 82 -14.12 -14.60 39.96
CA LEU A 82 -12.68 -14.89 40.02
C LEU A 82 -12.19 -15.71 38.80
N LYS A 83 -13.00 -16.67 38.33
CA LYS A 83 -12.70 -17.45 37.12
C LYS A 83 -12.75 -16.61 35.85
N HIS A 84 -13.60 -15.58 35.82
CA HIS A 84 -13.72 -14.66 34.69
C HIS A 84 -12.54 -13.68 34.63
N THR A 85 -12.12 -13.12 35.77
CA THR A 85 -10.99 -12.18 35.83
C THR A 85 -9.66 -12.84 35.47
N THR A 86 -9.43 -14.07 35.92
CA THR A 86 -8.23 -14.86 35.58
C THR A 86 -8.15 -15.21 34.09
N ARG A 87 -9.29 -15.54 33.45
CA ARG A 87 -9.33 -15.81 32.00
C ARG A 87 -9.10 -14.56 31.15
N ILE A 88 -9.65 -13.41 31.55
CA ILE A 88 -9.44 -12.14 30.83
C ILE A 88 -8.00 -11.67 31.00
N GLY A 89 -7.46 -11.69 32.22
CA GLY A 89 -6.08 -11.28 32.50
C GLY A 89 -5.06 -12.10 31.73
N GLY A 90 -5.24 -13.42 31.66
CA GLY A 90 -4.37 -14.31 30.89
C GLY A 90 -4.40 -14.05 29.38
N ARG A 91 -5.57 -13.72 28.81
CA ARG A 91 -5.70 -13.39 27.37
C ARG A 91 -5.04 -12.06 27.02
N LEU A 92 -5.19 -11.04 27.86
CA LEU A 92 -4.54 -9.74 27.66
C LEU A 92 -3.01 -9.85 27.78
N ALA A 93 -2.52 -10.61 28.76
CA ALA A 93 -1.08 -10.87 28.91
C ALA A 93 -0.49 -11.61 27.70
N ALA A 94 -1.18 -12.62 27.19
CA ALA A 94 -0.77 -13.35 25.98
C ALA A 94 -0.78 -12.45 24.73
N GLN A 95 -1.80 -11.60 24.57
CA GLN A 95 -1.87 -10.63 23.46
C GLN A 95 -0.74 -9.60 23.53
N ALA A 96 -0.44 -9.07 24.71
CA ALA A 96 0.67 -8.12 24.90
C ALA A 96 2.03 -8.76 24.61
N ALA A 97 2.25 -9.99 25.09
CA ALA A 97 3.48 -10.74 24.82
C ALA A 97 3.64 -11.03 23.31
N TRP A 98 2.56 -11.44 22.65
CA TRP A 98 2.58 -11.67 21.20
C TRP A 98 2.83 -10.38 20.41
N TRP A 99 2.22 -9.27 20.82
CA TRP A 99 2.43 -7.96 20.20
C TRP A 99 3.89 -7.50 20.33
N LEU A 100 4.49 -7.63 21.51
CA LEU A 100 5.90 -7.34 21.75
C LEU A 100 6.81 -8.22 20.90
N LEU A 101 6.56 -9.53 20.82
CA LEU A 101 7.36 -10.44 20.03
C LEU A 101 7.32 -10.06 18.54
N ARG A 102 6.11 -9.75 18.04
CA ARG A 102 5.89 -9.34 16.64
C ARG A 102 6.59 -8.03 16.30
N THR A 103 6.49 -7.02 17.15
CA THR A 103 7.14 -5.71 16.90
C THR A 103 8.67 -5.83 16.94
N THR A 104 9.20 -6.62 17.86
CA THR A 104 10.66 -6.86 17.96
C THR A 104 11.18 -7.61 16.72
N ALA A 105 10.44 -8.61 16.24
CA ALA A 105 10.76 -9.33 15.01
C ALA A 105 10.73 -8.42 13.77
N LEU A 106 9.74 -7.53 13.67
CA LEU A 106 9.65 -6.56 12.57
C LEU A 106 10.84 -5.58 12.58
N LEU A 107 11.16 -5.00 13.74
CA LEU A 107 12.27 -4.06 13.87
C LEU A 107 13.61 -4.71 13.51
N THR A 108 13.87 -5.93 14.01
CA THR A 108 15.10 -6.66 13.70
C THR A 108 15.23 -6.98 12.21
N VAL A 109 14.15 -7.43 11.55
CA VAL A 109 14.15 -7.65 10.10
C VAL A 109 14.42 -6.36 9.33
N THR A 110 13.75 -5.25 9.69
CA THR A 110 13.98 -3.97 9.00
C THR A 110 15.41 -3.46 9.15
N ALA A 111 16.00 -3.61 10.34
CA ALA A 111 17.39 -3.22 10.58
C ALA A 111 18.36 -4.09 9.78
N ALA A 112 18.16 -5.42 9.77
CA ALA A 112 18.99 -6.35 9.01
C ALA A 112 18.95 -6.06 7.50
N VAL A 113 17.77 -5.82 6.94
CA VAL A 113 17.60 -5.46 5.52
C VAL A 113 18.27 -4.11 5.20
N GLY A 114 18.12 -3.12 6.09
CA GLY A 114 18.76 -1.82 5.95
C GLY A 114 20.29 -1.92 5.93
N ILE A 115 20.86 -2.67 6.87
CA ILE A 115 22.31 -2.93 6.94
C ILE A 115 22.78 -3.65 5.67
N LEU A 116 22.07 -4.71 5.25
CA LEU A 116 22.46 -5.47 4.06
C LEU A 116 22.46 -4.62 2.80
N ARG A 117 21.46 -3.74 2.62
CA ARG A 117 21.41 -2.79 1.49
C ARG A 117 22.55 -1.79 1.55
N LEU A 118 22.86 -1.26 2.73
CA LEU A 118 23.97 -0.32 2.89
C LEU A 118 25.31 -0.98 2.59
N SER A 119 25.55 -2.19 3.12
CA SER A 119 26.72 -3.00 2.82
C SER A 119 26.84 -3.31 1.34
N TRP A 120 25.73 -3.68 0.68
CA TRP A 120 25.70 -3.91 -0.76
C TRP A 120 26.08 -2.65 -1.55
N HIS A 121 25.56 -1.47 -1.20
CA HIS A 121 25.93 -0.22 -1.87
C HIS A 121 27.41 0.12 -1.75
N ILE A 122 28.06 -0.20 -0.63
CA ILE A 122 29.50 0.03 -0.42
C ILE A 122 30.33 -0.94 -1.25
N ILE A 123 29.94 -2.21 -1.34
CA ILE A 123 30.67 -3.24 -2.07
C ILE A 123 30.47 -3.09 -3.59
N ALA A 124 29.22 -2.87 -4.02
CA ALA A 124 28.84 -2.85 -5.43
C ALA A 124 29.22 -1.53 -6.13
N ASN A 125 29.43 -0.43 -5.39
CA ASN A 125 29.99 0.80 -5.93
C ASN A 125 31.38 1.04 -5.32
N PRO A 126 32.42 0.32 -5.78
CA PRO A 126 33.78 0.67 -5.40
C PRO A 126 34.03 2.13 -5.80
N LYS A 127 34.74 2.85 -4.93
CA LYS A 127 35.18 4.22 -5.19
C LYS A 127 35.81 4.24 -6.60
N PRO A 128 35.31 5.05 -7.54
CA PRO A 128 35.86 5.07 -8.88
C PRO A 128 37.36 5.34 -8.80
N ALA A 129 38.14 4.56 -9.55
CA ALA A 129 39.58 4.77 -9.66
C ALA A 129 39.84 6.24 -10.04
N PRO A 130 40.94 6.84 -9.57
CA PRO A 130 41.32 8.19 -10.00
C PRO A 130 41.47 8.16 -11.52
N GLN A 131 40.48 8.67 -12.23
CA GLN A 131 40.58 8.87 -13.67
C GLN A 131 41.64 9.94 -13.92
N PRO A 132 42.41 9.84 -15.01
CA PRO A 132 43.35 10.88 -15.40
C PRO A 132 42.62 12.22 -15.37
N GLN A 133 43.17 13.20 -14.65
CA GLN A 133 42.63 14.55 -14.62
C GLN A 133 42.71 15.16 -16.02
N LEU A 134 41.68 14.91 -16.83
CA LEU A 134 41.36 15.79 -17.93
C LEU A 134 41.15 17.19 -17.35
N ALA A 135 41.54 18.21 -18.12
CA ALA A 135 41.34 19.60 -17.73
C ALA A 135 39.91 19.80 -17.17
N PRO A 136 39.73 20.59 -16.10
CA PRO A 136 38.42 20.75 -15.46
C PRO A 136 37.37 21.09 -16.53
N ILE A 137 36.31 20.28 -16.62
CA ILE A 137 35.26 20.59 -17.59
C ILE A 137 34.66 21.94 -17.23
N THR A 138 34.49 22.76 -18.25
CA THR A 138 33.90 24.08 -18.08
C THR A 138 32.37 23.98 -17.97
N PRO A 139 31.68 25.02 -17.47
CA PRO A 139 30.22 25.03 -17.43
C PRO A 139 29.55 24.75 -18.79
N SER A 140 30.07 25.29 -19.90
CA SER A 140 29.49 24.99 -21.21
C SER A 140 29.75 23.55 -21.65
N GLY A 141 30.93 23.01 -21.34
CA GLY A 141 31.27 21.61 -21.58
C GLY A 141 30.35 20.68 -20.79
N PHE A 142 30.07 21.01 -19.53
CA PHE A 142 29.16 20.24 -18.68
C PHE A 142 27.73 20.23 -19.23
N LEU A 143 27.20 21.38 -19.67
CA LEU A 143 25.86 21.46 -20.29
C LEU A 143 25.77 20.64 -21.59
N ALA A 144 26.81 20.70 -22.43
CA ALA A 144 26.87 19.90 -23.65
C ALA A 144 26.97 18.39 -23.34
N ALA A 145 27.74 18.01 -22.32
CA ALA A 145 27.83 16.64 -21.84
C ALA A 145 26.49 16.14 -21.28
N THR A 146 25.75 16.97 -20.52
CA THR A 146 24.40 16.63 -20.03
C THR A 146 23.45 16.39 -21.20
N SER A 147 23.48 17.25 -22.22
CA SER A 147 22.69 17.09 -23.43
C SER A 147 22.99 15.75 -24.12
N ARG A 148 24.27 15.43 -24.32
CA ARG A 148 24.68 14.14 -24.91
C ARG A 148 24.25 12.95 -24.07
N TYR A 149 24.41 13.02 -22.74
CA TYR A 149 24.01 11.95 -21.84
C TYR A 149 22.52 11.64 -21.95
N ILE A 150 21.67 12.67 -22.04
CA ILE A 150 20.23 12.52 -22.25
C ILE A 150 19.95 11.88 -23.62
N THR A 151 20.64 12.29 -24.68
CA THR A 151 20.50 11.66 -26.00
C THR A 151 20.82 10.17 -25.98
N ASP A 152 21.85 9.76 -25.22
CA ASP A 152 22.30 8.37 -25.16
C ASP A 152 21.37 7.47 -24.32
N HIS A 153 20.63 8.06 -23.36
CA HIS A 153 19.82 7.30 -22.39
C HIS A 153 18.32 7.53 -22.52
N GLY A 154 17.90 8.47 -23.37
CA GLY A 154 16.52 8.98 -23.42
C GLY A 154 16.21 9.96 -22.29
N TRP A 155 15.04 10.59 -22.41
CA TRP A 155 14.58 11.62 -21.49
C TRP A 155 13.27 11.24 -20.79
N THR A 156 13.16 11.57 -19.50
CA THR A 156 11.90 11.42 -18.73
C THR A 156 11.62 12.63 -17.83
N GLN A 157 10.37 12.73 -17.38
CA GLN A 157 9.84 13.78 -16.52
C GLN A 157 9.36 13.21 -15.19
N HIS A 158 9.37 14.03 -14.13
CA HIS A 158 8.83 13.74 -12.80
C HIS A 158 9.51 12.59 -12.03
N VAL A 159 10.36 11.79 -12.69
CA VAL A 159 11.14 10.71 -12.08
C VAL A 159 12.62 10.91 -12.42
N LEU A 160 13.51 10.42 -11.55
CA LEU A 160 14.96 10.55 -11.79
C LEU A 160 15.40 9.71 -13.00
N ALA A 161 14.90 8.48 -13.08
CA ALA A 161 15.10 7.58 -14.20
C ALA A 161 13.95 6.57 -14.26
N ASP A 162 13.61 6.12 -15.46
CA ASP A 162 12.69 5.03 -15.74
C ASP A 162 13.19 4.22 -16.97
N ASP A 163 12.33 3.39 -17.55
CA ASP A 163 12.60 2.62 -18.76
C ASP A 163 12.69 3.48 -20.03
N ARG A 164 12.21 4.73 -20.00
CA ARG A 164 12.23 5.68 -21.12
C ARG A 164 13.47 6.56 -21.11
N GLY A 165 14.04 6.81 -19.93
CA GLY A 165 15.34 7.43 -19.79
C GLY A 165 15.57 8.14 -18.47
N VAL A 166 16.27 9.28 -18.53
CA VAL A 166 16.67 10.04 -17.33
C VAL A 166 16.18 11.47 -17.37
N CYS A 167 15.85 12.04 -16.20
CA CYS A 167 15.61 13.48 -16.14
C CYS A 167 16.92 14.26 -16.11
N LEU A 168 16.83 15.58 -16.35
CA LEU A 168 18.00 16.46 -16.40
C LEU A 168 18.85 16.38 -15.13
N ARG A 169 18.21 16.33 -13.94
CA ARG A 169 18.92 16.24 -12.66
C ARG A 169 19.69 14.92 -12.52
N GLU A 170 19.15 13.81 -13.00
CA GLU A 170 19.85 12.53 -12.90
C GLU A 170 20.99 12.42 -13.92
N ALA A 171 20.83 12.99 -15.12
CA ALA A 171 21.93 13.13 -16.07
C ALA A 171 23.11 13.94 -15.46
N GLU A 172 22.83 15.05 -14.79
CA GLU A 172 23.87 15.83 -14.08
C GLU A 172 24.52 15.01 -12.95
N ASN A 173 23.72 14.31 -12.13
CA ASN A 173 24.25 13.47 -11.05
C ASN A 173 25.15 12.36 -11.60
N ALA A 174 24.75 11.72 -12.71
CA ALA A 174 25.53 10.68 -13.36
C ALA A 174 26.88 11.20 -13.84
N LEU A 175 26.91 12.37 -14.48
CA LEU A 175 28.16 13.02 -14.91
C LEU A 175 29.06 13.41 -13.73
N ILE A 176 28.47 13.84 -12.60
CA ILE A 176 29.25 14.12 -11.38
C ILE A 176 29.82 12.84 -10.77
N ARG A 177 29.02 11.76 -10.69
CA ARG A 177 29.49 10.45 -10.18
C ARG A 177 30.55 9.84 -11.08
N GLY A 178 30.45 10.05 -12.39
CA GLY A 178 31.41 9.60 -13.40
C GLY A 178 32.68 10.46 -13.45
N GLY A 179 32.76 11.55 -12.69
CA GLY A 179 33.95 12.42 -12.65
C GLY A 179 34.04 13.44 -13.78
N THR A 180 33.08 13.48 -14.72
CA THR A 180 33.06 14.45 -15.83
C THR A 180 33.04 15.89 -15.33
N GLY A 181 32.32 16.17 -14.25
CA GLY A 181 32.25 17.49 -13.65
C GLY A 181 32.06 17.44 -12.14
N THR A 182 31.99 18.61 -11.50
CA THR A 182 31.78 18.72 -10.05
C THR A 182 30.42 19.34 -9.73
N ARG A 183 30.00 19.24 -8.46
CA ARG A 183 28.84 20.01 -7.95
C ARG A 183 29.02 21.52 -8.09
N SER A 184 30.25 22.02 -8.17
CA SER A 184 30.51 23.45 -8.42
C SER A 184 30.22 23.79 -9.88
N THR A 185 30.77 23.01 -10.81
CA THR A 185 30.54 23.16 -12.25
C THR A 185 29.06 23.06 -12.60
N ALA A 186 28.35 22.07 -12.03
CA ALA A 186 26.91 21.93 -12.23
C ALA A 186 26.11 23.14 -11.71
N ARG A 187 26.51 23.73 -10.58
CA ARG A 187 25.86 24.96 -10.05
C ARG A 187 26.07 26.16 -10.98
N GLN A 188 27.27 26.32 -11.53
CA GLN A 188 27.58 27.38 -12.51
C GLN A 188 26.80 27.16 -13.82
N ALA A 189 26.86 25.95 -14.38
CA ALA A 189 26.06 25.55 -15.54
C ALA A 189 24.57 25.84 -15.36
N ASN A 190 24.01 25.47 -14.20
CA ASN A 190 22.61 25.72 -13.88
C ASN A 190 22.25 27.18 -13.67
N ALA A 191 23.20 28.08 -13.42
CA ALA A 191 22.96 29.52 -13.46
C ALA A 191 22.65 29.98 -14.90
N HIS A 192 23.42 29.53 -15.88
CA HIS A 192 23.16 29.83 -17.29
C HIS A 192 21.86 29.19 -17.79
N LEU A 193 21.59 27.93 -17.40
CA LEU A 193 20.36 27.24 -17.80
C LEU A 193 19.10 27.92 -17.23
N ARG A 194 19.12 28.33 -15.96
CA ARG A 194 18.01 29.12 -15.37
C ARG A 194 17.83 30.44 -16.08
N HIS A 195 18.91 31.10 -16.49
CA HIS A 195 18.81 32.35 -17.24
C HIS A 195 18.15 32.16 -18.61
N VAL A 196 18.51 31.11 -19.34
CA VAL A 196 17.92 30.81 -20.66
C VAL A 196 16.45 30.40 -20.55
N THR A 197 16.11 29.62 -19.53
CA THR A 197 14.77 29.03 -19.39
C THR A 197 13.80 29.92 -18.61
N GLY A 198 14.29 30.90 -17.85
CA GLY A 198 13.50 31.71 -16.92
C GLY A 198 12.96 30.94 -15.72
N ALA A 199 13.30 29.66 -15.56
CA ALA A 199 12.75 28.82 -14.52
C ALA A 199 13.40 29.07 -13.15
N LEU A 200 12.58 29.06 -12.10
CA LEU A 200 13.05 29.16 -10.72
C LEU A 200 13.98 28.00 -10.35
N THR A 201 13.62 26.79 -10.77
CA THR A 201 14.41 25.59 -10.53
C THR A 201 14.46 24.73 -11.79
N ILE A 202 15.54 23.94 -11.91
CA ILE A 202 15.72 23.02 -13.03
C ILE A 202 14.66 21.90 -13.04
N PRO A 203 14.27 21.30 -11.89
CA PRO A 203 13.13 20.39 -11.86
C PRO A 203 11.84 21.04 -12.39
N THR A 204 11.53 22.28 -11.99
CA THR A 204 10.34 22.99 -12.52
C THR A 204 10.38 23.16 -14.04
N PHE A 205 11.56 23.39 -14.63
CA PHE A 205 11.73 23.46 -16.08
C PHE A 205 11.55 22.10 -16.78
N ASN A 206 12.16 21.04 -16.21
CA ASN A 206 12.12 19.67 -16.74
C ASN A 206 10.71 19.09 -16.69
N ASP A 207 10.03 19.29 -15.57
CA ASP A 207 8.77 18.64 -15.21
C ASP A 207 7.53 19.44 -15.64
N TRP A 208 7.68 20.38 -16.57
CA TRP A 208 6.53 21.06 -17.14
C TRP A 208 5.80 20.12 -18.10
N LEU A 209 4.50 19.92 -17.92
CA LEU A 209 3.65 19.00 -18.71
C LEU A 209 3.78 19.14 -20.24
N THR A 210 4.10 20.33 -20.75
CA THR A 210 4.27 20.58 -22.20
C THR A 210 5.72 20.49 -22.67
N ARG A 211 6.65 20.16 -21.76
CA ARG A 211 8.08 20.03 -22.07
C ARG A 211 8.28 18.81 -22.94
N ARG A 212 9.21 18.95 -23.86
CA ARG A 212 9.67 17.89 -24.74
C ARG A 212 11.19 17.79 -24.69
N GLU A 213 11.71 16.63 -25.06
CA GLU A 213 13.15 16.35 -25.09
C GLU A 213 13.92 17.32 -26.02
N ASP A 214 13.39 17.64 -27.20
CA ASP A 214 14.00 18.59 -28.13
C ASP A 214 14.21 19.98 -27.49
N GLN A 215 13.25 20.42 -26.67
CA GLN A 215 13.34 21.68 -25.94
C GLN A 215 14.37 21.63 -24.82
N ILE A 216 14.55 20.48 -24.17
CA ILE A 216 15.61 20.28 -23.16
C ILE A 216 16.98 20.43 -23.82
N HIS A 217 17.21 19.74 -24.93
CA HIS A 217 18.48 19.84 -25.67
C HIS A 217 18.73 21.27 -26.16
N ALA A 218 17.71 21.92 -26.74
CA ALA A 218 17.83 23.30 -27.21
C ALA A 218 18.19 24.26 -26.07
N ALA A 219 17.57 24.10 -24.89
CA ALA A 219 17.88 24.91 -23.71
C ALA A 219 19.31 24.67 -23.20
N LEU A 220 19.74 23.41 -23.11
CA LEU A 220 21.10 23.04 -22.69
C LEU A 220 22.17 23.61 -23.63
N LEU A 221 21.97 23.49 -24.95
CA LEU A 221 22.91 24.00 -25.95
C LEU A 221 22.93 25.53 -26.00
N THR A 222 21.78 26.18 -25.85
CA THR A 222 21.69 27.65 -25.76
C THR A 222 22.37 28.16 -24.47
N ALA A 223 22.16 27.47 -23.35
CA ALA A 223 22.84 27.78 -22.09
C ALA A 223 24.35 27.57 -22.19
N ALA A 224 24.80 26.53 -22.91
CA ALA A 224 26.22 26.29 -23.18
C ALA A 224 26.82 27.42 -24.04
N ALA A 225 26.13 27.85 -25.09
CA ALA A 225 26.56 28.98 -25.91
C ALA A 225 26.64 30.28 -25.09
N ARG A 226 25.65 30.52 -24.22
CA ARG A 226 25.67 31.64 -23.28
C ARG A 226 26.86 31.59 -22.32
N ALA A 227 27.15 30.43 -21.74
CA ALA A 227 28.29 30.26 -20.86
C ALA A 227 29.59 30.65 -21.58
N ARG A 228 29.84 30.12 -22.78
CA ARG A 228 31.01 30.52 -23.59
C ARG A 228 31.06 32.03 -23.87
N ALA A 229 29.92 32.62 -24.22
CA ALA A 229 29.85 34.06 -24.48
C ALA A 229 30.11 34.91 -23.22
N ALA A 230 29.87 34.36 -22.03
CA ALA A 230 30.18 35.00 -20.76
C ALA A 230 31.64 34.85 -20.33
N GLY A 231 32.47 34.15 -21.12
CA GLY A 231 33.81 33.73 -20.71
C GLY A 231 33.81 32.54 -19.74
N GLU A 232 32.64 31.92 -19.58
CA GLU A 232 32.23 30.92 -18.59
C GLU A 232 32.32 31.38 -17.13
#